data_AF-A0A7K1Y710-F1
#
_entry.id   AF-A0A7K1Y710-F1
#
_cell.length_a   1.000
_cell.length_b   1.000
_cell.length_c   1.000
_cell.angle_alpha   90.00
_cell.angle_beta   90.00
_cell.angle_gamma   90.00
#
_symmetry.space_group_name_H-M   'P 1'
#
loop_
_entity.id
_entity.type
_entity.pdbx_description
1 polymer ?
#
loop_
_entity_poly.entity_id
_entity_poly.type
_entity_poly.pdbx_seq_one_letter_code
_entity_poly.pdbx_strand_id
1 'polypeptide(L)'
;MSEPLNTTTYSIMQQPVQELGLSEVFSLRSKLMGFRTLEDIANTPVQQLLSKEDFNYNWLGELVGFMTQKNLLDRLQELPGSNAY
;
A
#
# COMPACT_ATOMS: atom_id res chain seq x y z
N MET A 1 -14.66 -36.34 -10.38
CA MET A 1 -13.52 -35.49 -10.79
C MET A 1 -13.76 -34.14 -10.16
N SER A 2 -13.06 -33.85 -9.06
CA SER A 2 -13.18 -32.57 -8.36
C SER A 2 -12.06 -31.68 -8.87
N GLU A 3 -12.39 -30.68 -9.68
CA GLU A 3 -11.49 -29.59 -9.99
C GLU A 3 -11.11 -28.87 -8.68
N PRO A 4 -9.82 -28.70 -8.35
CA PRO A 4 -9.45 -27.84 -7.25
C PRO A 4 -9.68 -26.40 -7.69
N LEU A 5 -10.64 -25.72 -7.05
CA LEU A 5 -10.75 -24.28 -7.05
C LEU A 5 -9.41 -23.71 -6.58
N ASN A 6 -8.59 -23.30 -7.53
CA ASN A 6 -7.39 -22.50 -7.35
C ASN A 6 -7.78 -21.06 -6.98
N THR A 7 -8.55 -20.88 -5.91
CA THR A 7 -8.81 -19.56 -5.33
C THR A 7 -7.63 -19.13 -4.46
N THR A 8 -6.47 -19.00 -5.09
CA THR A 8 -5.36 -18.23 -4.54
C THR A 8 -5.25 -16.94 -5.32
N THR A 9 -6.31 -16.13 -5.27
CA THR A 9 -6.20 -14.70 -5.58
C THR A 9 -5.28 -14.09 -4.54
N TYR A 10 -3.96 -14.24 -4.76
CA TYR A 10 -2.94 -13.45 -4.08
C TYR A 10 -3.25 -12.00 -4.39
N SER A 11 -4.01 -11.38 -3.50
CA SER A 11 -4.32 -9.97 -3.61
C SER A 11 -3.00 -9.24 -3.39
N ILE A 12 -2.61 -8.41 -4.35
CA ILE A 12 -1.44 -7.52 -4.28
C ILE A 12 -1.35 -6.73 -2.96
N MET A 13 -2.48 -6.56 -2.26
CA MET A 13 -2.60 -6.04 -0.90
C MET A 13 -1.79 -6.83 0.14
N GLN A 14 -1.80 -8.16 0.06
CA GLN A 14 -1.10 -9.05 0.98
C GLN A 14 0.37 -9.25 0.59
N GLN A 15 0.78 -8.72 -0.56
CA GLN A 15 2.14 -8.84 -1.05
C GLN A 15 3.08 -7.99 -0.17
N PRO A 16 4.27 -8.50 0.18
CA PRO A 16 5.27 -7.74 0.90
C PRO A 16 5.64 -6.47 0.14
N VAL A 17 5.82 -5.35 0.85
CA VAL A 17 6.19 -4.05 0.27
C VAL A 17 7.48 -4.09 -0.55
N GLN A 18 8.37 -5.03 -0.24
CA GLN A 18 9.64 -5.28 -0.92
C GLN A 18 9.47 -6.00 -2.27
N GLU A 19 8.37 -6.73 -2.45
CA GLU A 19 8.09 -7.51 -3.65
C GLU A 19 7.25 -6.71 -4.65
N LEU A 20 6.83 -5.48 -4.33
CA LEU A 20 5.98 -4.65 -5.18
C LEU A 20 6.72 -4.08 -6.40
N GLY A 21 8.05 -4.15 -6.43
CA GLY A 21 8.86 -3.53 -7.48
C GLY A 21 8.91 -2.01 -7.39
N LEU A 22 8.64 -1.44 -6.21
CA LEU A 22 8.85 -0.02 -5.90
C LEU A 22 10.32 0.25 -5.56
N SER A 23 10.69 1.51 -5.37
CA SER A 23 12.07 1.88 -5.06
C SER A 23 12.60 1.22 -3.78
N GLU A 24 13.93 1.07 -3.71
CA GLU A 24 14.60 0.63 -2.49
C GLU A 24 14.33 1.59 -1.31
N VAL A 25 14.22 2.89 -1.59
CA VAL A 25 13.89 3.92 -0.60
C VAL A 25 12.49 3.69 -0.05
N PHE A 26 11.52 3.37 -0.91
CA PHE A 26 10.17 3.02 -0.48
C PHE A 26 10.19 1.80 0.44
N SER A 27 10.85 0.73 0.01
CA SER A 27 10.93 -0.53 0.75
C SER A 27 11.59 -0.35 2.12
N LEU A 28 12.66 0.43 2.19
CA LEU A 28 13.36 0.75 3.42
C LEU A 28 12.46 1.56 4.38
N ARG A 29 11.83 2.63 3.89
CA ARG A 29 10.95 3.47 4.72
C ARG A 29 9.72 2.72 5.20
N SER A 30 9.10 1.92 4.35
CA SER A 30 7.98 1.05 4.75
C SER A 30 8.42 0.12 5.90
N LYS A 31 9.62 -0.47 5.81
CA LYS A 31 10.17 -1.30 6.89
C LYS A 31 10.44 -0.51 8.18
N LEU A 32 11.02 0.69 8.09
CA LEU A 32 11.28 1.55 9.24
C LEU A 32 9.99 2.00 9.95
N MET A 33 8.94 2.30 9.16
CA MET A 33 7.61 2.65 9.69
C MET A 33 6.84 1.44 10.25
N GLY A 34 7.34 0.22 10.03
CA GLY A 34 6.78 -1.03 10.53
C GLY A 34 5.78 -1.71 9.59
N PHE A 35 5.66 -1.26 8.33
CA PHE A 35 4.76 -1.84 7.33
C PHE A 35 5.39 -3.02 6.62
N ARG A 36 4.67 -4.14 6.55
CA ARG A 36 5.11 -5.34 5.85
C ARG A 36 4.39 -5.50 4.52
N THR A 37 3.11 -5.16 4.45
CA THR A 37 2.25 -5.34 3.27
C THR A 37 1.55 -4.04 2.85
N LEU A 38 1.00 -4.01 1.63
CA LEU A 38 0.12 -2.93 1.17
C LEU A 38 -1.14 -2.80 2.01
N GLU A 39 -1.67 -3.93 2.50
CA GLU A 39 -2.81 -4.01 3.39
C GLU A 39 -2.54 -3.31 4.72
N ASP A 40 -1.35 -3.49 5.31
CA ASP A 40 -0.97 -2.78 6.54
C ASP A 40 -1.03 -1.26 6.32
N ILE A 41 -0.53 -0.80 5.17
CA ILE A 41 -0.51 0.62 4.82
C ILE A 41 -1.93 1.14 4.59
N ALA A 42 -2.74 0.42 3.80
CA ALA A 42 -4.09 0.82 3.44
C ALA A 42 -5.04 0.84 4.64
N ASN A 43 -4.82 -0.05 5.62
CA ASN A 43 -5.57 -0.08 6.87
C ASN A 43 -5.04 0.92 7.92
N THR A 44 -3.92 1.58 7.66
CA THR A 44 -3.39 2.60 8.58
C THR A 44 -4.05 3.94 8.29
N PRO A 45 -4.70 4.58 9.28
CA PRO A 45 -5.29 5.90 9.10
C PRO A 45 -4.25 6.91 8.63
N VAL A 46 -4.61 7.82 7.74
CA VAL A 46 -3.64 8.79 7.20
C VAL A 46 -3.02 9.64 8.29
N GLN A 47 -3.77 10.02 9.33
CA GLN A 47 -3.20 10.74 10.48
C GLN A 47 -2.06 9.97 11.15
N GLN A 48 -2.17 8.64 11.24
CA GLN A 48 -1.12 7.80 11.79
C GLN A 48 0.07 7.69 10.82
N LEU A 49 -0.18 7.56 9.51
CA LEU A 49 0.86 7.59 8.48
C LEU A 49 1.68 8.87 8.55
N LEU A 50 1.00 10.03 8.59
CA LEU A 50 1.63 11.35 8.68
C LEU A 50 2.43 11.55 9.98
N SER A 51 2.09 10.82 11.04
CA SER A 51 2.78 10.89 12.34
C SER A 51 4.02 10.00 12.46
N LYS A 52 4.31 9.14 11.47
CA LYS A 52 5.48 8.26 11.50
C LYS A 52 6.76 9.07 11.25
N GLU A 53 7.80 8.81 12.02
CA GLU A 53 9.09 9.52 11.93
C GLU A 53 9.73 9.42 10.53
N ASP A 54 9.65 8.26 9.89
CA ASP A 54 10.20 8.02 8.56
C ASP A 54 9.25 8.35 7.40
N PHE A 55 8.06 8.86 7.70
CA PHE A 55 7.11 9.29 6.68
C PHE A 55 7.65 10.46 5.87
N ASN A 56 7.43 10.42 4.55
CA ASN A 56 7.60 11.59 3.72
C ASN A 56 6.65 11.56 2.50
N TYR A 57 6.50 12.72 1.86
CA TYR A 57 5.63 12.87 0.70
C TYR A 57 6.12 12.13 -0.55
N ASN A 58 7.43 11.88 -0.68
CA ASN A 58 7.98 11.11 -1.81
C ASN A 58 7.53 9.65 -1.74
N TRP A 59 7.59 9.05 -0.55
CA TRP A 59 7.11 7.70 -0.25
C TRP A 59 5.60 7.60 -0.51
N LEU A 60 4.82 8.60 -0.05
CA LEU A 60 3.38 8.63 -0.30
C LEU A 60 3.07 8.78 -1.79
N GLY A 61 3.79 9.63 -2.51
CA GLY A 61 3.63 9.80 -3.95
C GLY A 61 3.92 8.51 -4.72
N GLU A 62 4.95 7.77 -4.32
CA GLU A 62 5.30 6.48 -4.92
C GLU A 62 4.22 5.41 -4.66
N LEU A 63 3.71 5.35 -3.42
CA LEU A 63 2.58 4.49 -3.05
C LEU A 63 1.33 4.80 -3.88
N VAL A 64 0.94 6.07 -3.93
CA VAL A 64 -0.24 6.54 -4.66
C VAL A 64 -0.08 6.25 -6.16
N GLY A 65 1.11 6.50 -6.72
CA GLY A 65 1.41 6.18 -8.12
C GLY A 65 1.24 4.68 -8.42
N PHE A 66 1.80 3.82 -7.57
CA PHE A 66 1.67 2.37 -7.70
C PHE A 66 0.21 1.91 -7.58
N MET A 67 -0.51 2.38 -6.55
CA MET A 67 -1.92 2.04 -6.35
C MET A 67 -2.80 2.53 -7.49
N THR A 68 -2.53 3.72 -8.02
CA THR A 68 -3.24 4.27 -9.20
C THR A 68 -3.01 3.40 -10.42
N GLN A 69 -1.77 3.02 -10.71
CA GLN A 69 -1.44 2.13 -11.83
C GLN A 69 -2.10 0.75 -11.72
N LYS A 70 -2.37 0.29 -10.50
CA LYS A 70 -3.00 -1.01 -10.22
C LYS A 70 -4.52 -0.92 -10.03
N ASN A 71 -5.14 0.26 -10.18
CA ASN A 71 -6.55 0.51 -9.88
C ASN A 71 -6.94 0.07 -8.45
N LEU A 72 -6.07 0.34 -7.48
CA LEU A 72 -6.24 0.02 -6.06
C LEU A 72 -6.47 1.27 -5.20
N LEU A 73 -6.54 2.46 -5.81
CA LEU A 73 -6.70 3.70 -5.05
C LEU A 73 -7.98 3.70 -4.21
N ASP A 74 -9.04 3.04 -4.69
CA ASP A 74 -10.31 2.86 -3.99
C ASP A 74 -10.17 2.05 -2.68
N ARG A 75 -9.04 1.37 -2.47
CA ARG A 75 -8.70 0.65 -1.23
C ARG A 75 -8.03 1.53 -0.19
N LEU A 76 -7.46 2.67 -0.58
CA LEU A 76 -6.95 3.64 0.39
C LEU A 76 -8.14 4.46 0.88
N GLN A 77 -8.82 3.96 1.92
CA GLN A 77 -10.15 4.44 2.30
C GLN A 77 -10.22 5.93 2.66
N GLU A 78 -9.09 6.60 2.94
CA GLU A 78 -9.13 7.98 3.47
C GLU A 78 -7.88 8.81 3.10
N LEU A 79 -7.54 8.98 1.81
CA LEU A 79 -6.61 10.07 1.45
C LEU A 79 -7.28 11.43 1.74
N PRO A 80 -6.64 12.34 2.49
CA PRO A 80 -7.07 13.73 2.58
C PRO A 80 -6.83 14.38 1.21
N GLY A 81 -7.86 14.29 0.35
CA GLY A 81 -7.82 14.76 -1.02
C GLY A 81 -8.83 14.09 -1.96
N SER A 82 -9.38 12.93 -1.59
CA SER A 82 -10.28 12.16 -2.47
C SER A 82 -11.78 12.44 -2.30
N ASN A 83 -12.16 13.42 -1.47
CA ASN A 83 -13.52 13.96 -1.42
C ASN A 83 -13.54 15.39 -1.98
N ALA A 84 -13.44 15.51 -3.30
CA ALA A 84 -13.98 16.66 -4.02
C ALA A 84 -15.08 16.12 -4.94
N TYR A 85 -16.32 16.22 -4.46
CA TYR A 85 -17.52 16.14 -5.28
C TYR A 85 -17.53 17.25 -6.33
#